data_AF-A0A0J6VDB0-F1
#
_entry.id   AF-A0A0J6VDB0-F1
#
_cell.length_a   1.000
_cell.length_b   1.000
_cell.length_c   1.000
_cell.angle_alpha   90.00
_cell.angle_beta   90.00
_cell.angle_gamma   90.00
#
_symmetry.space_group_name_H-M   'P 1'
#
loop_
_entity.id
_entity.type
_entity.pdbx_description
1 polymer ?
#
loop_
_entity_poly.entity_id
_entity_poly.type
_entity_poly.pdbx_seq_one_letter_code
_entity_poly.pdbx_strand_id
1 'polypeptide(L)'
;MTTNTIVLIVVVVLIALLLIAALAWVARNKRNQHRHTEAESIRGEARDESRHVAQREARAEETAAKARAAQAEADIRTAQAKGLQQEAAGHEREAVSSRNDLNEKFDRADTLDPATPSPQSSPTADSTQQPTAGTR
;
A
#
# COMPACT_ATOMS: atom_id res chain seq x y z
N MET A 1 -83.71 -24.16 50.68
CA MET A 1 -82.72 -24.39 49.61
C MET A 1 -82.02 -23.08 49.30
N THR A 2 -81.00 -22.69 50.07
CA THR A 2 -80.31 -21.40 49.87
C THR A 2 -78.81 -21.53 50.14
N THR A 3 -78.41 -22.15 51.25
CA THR A 3 -76.98 -22.27 51.62
C THR A 3 -76.18 -23.18 50.71
N ASN A 4 -76.70 -24.37 50.35
CA ASN A 4 -75.95 -25.33 49.53
C ASN A 4 -75.64 -24.80 48.11
N THR A 5 -76.60 -24.08 47.51
CA THR A 5 -76.43 -23.44 46.20
C THR A 5 -75.40 -22.31 46.26
N ILE A 6 -75.43 -21.50 47.33
CA ILE A 6 -74.45 -20.43 47.55
C ILE A 6 -73.04 -21.02 47.71
N VAL A 7 -72.88 -22.08 48.51
CA VAL A 7 -71.59 -22.75 48.71
C VAL A 7 -71.06 -23.31 47.38
N LEU A 8 -71.91 -23.93 46.57
CA LEU A 8 -71.51 -24.47 45.26
C LEU A 8 -71.04 -23.36 44.31
N ILE A 9 -71.76 -22.23 44.25
CA ILE A 9 -71.37 -21.09 43.41
C ILE A 9 -70.01 -20.53 43.86
N VAL A 10 -69.78 -20.38 45.17
CA VAL A 10 -68.50 -19.88 45.69
C VAL A 10 -67.34 -20.81 45.32
N VAL A 11 -67.53 -22.13 45.42
CA VAL A 11 -66.51 -23.11 45.03
C VAL A 11 -66.20 -23.03 43.54
N VAL A 12 -67.21 -22.93 42.68
CA VAL A 12 -67.03 -22.80 41.22
C VAL A 12 -66.28 -21.52 40.87
N VAL A 13 -66.61 -20.38 41.52
CA VAL A 13 -65.92 -19.11 41.30
C VAL A 13 -64.46 -19.19 41.75
N LEU A 14 -64.17 -19.82 42.89
CA LEU A 14 -62.78 -20.02 43.35
C LEU A 14 -61.97 -20.86 42.36
N ILE A 15 -62.54 -21.95 41.85
CA ILE A 15 -61.88 -22.79 40.84
C ILE A 15 -61.63 -21.98 39.56
N ALA A 16 -62.62 -21.19 39.09
CA ALA A 16 -62.47 -20.34 37.92
C ALA A 16 -61.35 -19.31 38.10
N LEU A 17 -61.26 -18.67 39.28
CA LEU A 17 -60.19 -17.72 39.59
C LEU A 17 -58.80 -18.37 39.62
N LEU A 18 -58.69 -19.58 40.18
CA LEU A 18 -57.44 -20.35 40.17
C LEU A 18 -57.00 -20.72 38.75
N LEU A 19 -57.94 -21.10 37.88
CA LEU A 19 -57.64 -21.39 36.48
C LEU A 19 -57.17 -20.15 35.73
N ILE A 20 -57.82 -19.00 35.93
CA ILE A 20 -57.40 -17.72 35.32
C ILE A 20 -56.00 -17.32 35.81
N ALA A 21 -55.72 -17.46 37.10
CA ALA A 21 -54.41 -17.15 37.67
C ALA A 21 -53.31 -18.08 37.11
N ALA A 22 -53.60 -19.38 36.96
CA ALA A 22 -52.68 -20.34 36.37
C ALA A 22 -52.36 -20.02 34.90
N LEU A 23 -53.38 -19.71 34.09
CA LEU A 23 -53.19 -19.31 32.69
C LEU A 23 -52.37 -18.02 32.58
N ALA A 24 -52.64 -17.03 33.43
CA ALA A 24 -51.89 -15.77 33.47
C ALA A 24 -50.41 -15.99 33.86
N TRP A 25 -50.15 -16.90 34.80
CA TRP A 25 -48.80 -17.26 35.24
C TRP A 25 -48.02 -17.98 34.12
N VAL A 26 -48.63 -18.95 33.45
CA VAL A 26 -48.01 -19.65 32.30
C VAL A 26 -47.72 -18.68 31.16
N ALA A 27 -48.66 -17.77 30.84
CA ALA A 27 -48.46 -16.77 29.80
C ALA A 27 -47.33 -15.77 30.15
N ARG A 28 -47.21 -15.36 31.42
CA ARG A 28 -46.11 -14.51 31.90
C ARG A 28 -44.77 -15.24 31.87
N ASN A 29 -44.72 -16.50 32.30
CA ASN A 29 -43.51 -17.31 32.31
C ASN A 29 -42.98 -17.60 30.89
N LYS A 30 -43.88 -17.84 29.93
CA LYS A 30 -43.52 -18.03 28.52
C LYS A 30 -42.89 -16.77 27.90
N ARG A 31 -43.41 -15.58 28.23
CA ARG A 31 -42.81 -14.30 27.79
C ARG A 31 -41.43 -14.06 28.38
N ASN A 32 -41.18 -14.51 29.61
CA ASN A 32 -39.87 -14.37 30.25
C ASN A 32 -38.81 -15.32 29.67
N GLN A 33 -39.22 -16.49 29.17
CA GLN A 33 -38.33 -17.44 28.49
C GLN A 33 -37.89 -16.92 27.11
N HIS A 34 -38.78 -16.32 26.33
CA HIS A 34 -38.45 -15.78 25.01
C HIS A 34 -37.39 -14.66 25.04
N ARG A 35 -37.33 -13.86 26.12
CA ARG A 35 -36.35 -12.77 26.25
C ARG A 35 -34.92 -13.26 26.54
N HIS A 36 -34.75 -14.46 27.09
CA HIS A 36 -33.43 -15.04 27.32
C HIS A 36 -32.87 -15.69 26.05
N THR A 37 -33.72 -16.30 25.23
CA THR A 37 -33.29 -16.96 23.98
C THR A 37 -32.86 -15.97 22.90
N GLU A 38 -33.50 -14.81 22.83
CA GLU A 38 -33.18 -13.74 21.86
C GLU A 38 -31.84 -13.05 22.16
N ALA A 39 -31.46 -12.96 23.45
CA ALA A 39 -30.16 -12.41 23.86
C ALA A 39 -28.99 -13.36 23.56
N GLU A 40 -29.20 -14.67 23.62
CA GLU A 40 -28.19 -15.65 23.20
C GLU A 40 -28.05 -15.75 21.67
N SER A 41 -29.16 -15.63 20.91
CA SER A 41 -29.07 -15.62 19.45
C SER A 41 -28.32 -14.39 18.93
N ILE A 42 -28.59 -13.20 19.50
CA ILE A 42 -27.86 -11.96 19.14
C ILE A 42 -26.38 -12.04 19.53
N ARG A 43 -26.04 -12.70 20.66
CA ARG A 43 -24.63 -12.94 21.03
C ARG A 43 -23.94 -13.97 20.16
N GLY A 44 -24.67 -14.94 19.61
CA GLY A 44 -24.16 -15.89 18.63
C GLY A 44 -23.86 -15.22 17.29
N GLU A 45 -24.81 -14.45 16.79
CA GLU A 45 -24.70 -13.77 15.49
C GLU A 45 -23.61 -12.68 15.49
N ALA A 46 -23.49 -11.91 16.59
CA ALA A 46 -22.39 -10.94 16.75
C ALA A 46 -20.99 -11.60 16.85
N ARG A 47 -20.90 -12.85 17.33
CA ARG A 47 -19.63 -13.59 17.39
C ARG A 47 -19.18 -14.09 16.01
N ASP A 48 -20.12 -14.46 15.15
CA ASP A 48 -19.80 -14.87 13.78
C ASP A 48 -19.48 -13.65 12.90
N GLU A 49 -20.20 -12.54 13.06
CA GLU A 49 -19.91 -11.30 12.33
C GLU A 49 -18.57 -10.68 12.75
N SER A 50 -18.23 -10.70 14.04
CA SER A 50 -16.92 -10.25 14.52
C SER A 50 -15.75 -11.08 13.99
N ARG A 51 -15.93 -12.39 13.73
CA ARG A 51 -14.90 -13.22 13.08
C ARG A 51 -14.65 -12.77 11.64
N HIS A 52 -15.70 -12.42 10.90
CA HIS A 52 -15.55 -11.91 9.53
C HIS A 52 -14.88 -10.54 9.48
N VAL A 53 -15.21 -9.65 10.43
CA VAL A 53 -14.54 -8.35 10.55
C VAL A 53 -13.08 -8.51 10.95
N ALA A 54 -12.78 -9.35 11.95
CA ALA A 54 -11.40 -9.62 12.38
C ALA A 54 -10.54 -10.23 11.25
N GLN A 55 -11.11 -11.09 10.41
CA GLN A 55 -10.40 -11.60 9.22
C GLN A 55 -10.11 -10.50 8.19
N ARG A 56 -11.01 -9.55 8.00
CA ARG A 56 -10.80 -8.41 7.10
C ARG A 56 -9.77 -7.44 7.66
N GLU A 57 -9.80 -7.19 8.96
CA GLU A 57 -8.83 -6.38 9.68
C GLU A 57 -7.43 -7.00 9.61
N ALA A 58 -7.31 -8.31 9.88
CA ALA A 58 -6.05 -9.03 9.75
C ALA A 58 -5.48 -8.98 8.32
N ARG A 59 -6.32 -9.10 7.28
CA ARG A 59 -5.87 -8.95 5.88
C ARG A 59 -5.44 -7.53 5.56
N ALA A 60 -6.11 -6.52 6.12
CA ALA A 60 -5.74 -5.12 5.94
C ALA A 60 -4.41 -4.81 6.64
N GLU A 61 -4.21 -5.30 7.86
CA GLU A 61 -2.95 -5.19 8.60
C GLU A 61 -1.81 -5.91 7.88
N GLU A 62 -2.04 -7.12 7.39
CA GLU A 62 -1.05 -7.88 6.60
C GLU A 62 -0.68 -7.11 5.32
N THR A 63 -1.66 -6.53 4.64
CA THR A 63 -1.44 -5.71 3.43
C THR A 63 -0.65 -4.44 3.76
N ALA A 64 -0.99 -3.76 4.85
CA ALA A 64 -0.28 -2.56 5.31
C ALA A 64 1.16 -2.88 5.74
N ALA A 65 1.39 -4.04 6.34
CA ALA A 65 2.74 -4.51 6.69
C ALA A 65 3.55 -4.87 5.44
N LYS A 66 2.95 -5.58 4.47
CA LYS A 66 3.60 -5.89 3.17
C LYS A 66 3.94 -4.63 2.39
N ALA A 67 3.06 -3.62 2.39
CA ALA A 67 3.34 -2.35 1.74
C ALA A 67 4.55 -1.63 2.37
N ARG A 68 4.64 -1.62 3.72
CA ARG A 68 5.80 -1.05 4.44
C ARG A 68 7.09 -1.81 4.14
N ALA A 69 7.04 -3.15 4.06
CA ALA A 69 8.20 -3.96 3.70
C ALA A 69 8.66 -3.67 2.26
N ALA A 70 7.74 -3.61 1.30
CA ALA A 70 8.05 -3.29 -0.09
C ALA A 70 8.65 -1.88 -0.26
N GLN A 71 8.16 -0.90 0.50
CA GLN A 71 8.73 0.45 0.52
C GLN A 71 10.17 0.45 1.04
N ALA A 72 10.44 -0.24 2.15
CA ALA A 72 11.79 -0.34 2.69
C ALA A 72 12.77 -1.00 1.70
N GLU A 73 12.33 -2.05 1.00
CA GLU A 73 13.14 -2.66 -0.07
C GLU A 73 13.40 -1.71 -1.24
N ALA A 74 12.40 -0.91 -1.64
CA ALA A 74 12.56 0.09 -2.70
C ALA A 74 13.55 1.19 -2.29
N ASP A 75 13.53 1.62 -1.03
CA ASP A 75 14.47 2.61 -0.51
C ASP A 75 15.91 2.09 -0.54
N ILE A 76 16.12 0.83 -0.14
CA ILE A 76 17.43 0.18 -0.20
C ILE A 76 17.93 0.11 -1.66
N ARG A 77 17.09 -0.30 -2.61
CA ARG A 77 17.45 -0.35 -4.04
C ARG A 77 17.76 1.04 -4.58
N THR A 78 17.02 2.06 -4.16
CA THR A 78 17.27 3.45 -4.55
C THR A 78 18.61 3.95 -4.02
N ALA A 79 18.96 3.61 -2.78
CA ALA A 79 20.26 3.95 -2.21
C ALA A 79 21.40 3.25 -2.96
N GLN A 80 21.25 1.96 -3.31
CA GLN A 80 22.25 1.23 -4.12
C GLN A 80 22.41 1.85 -5.52
N ALA A 81 21.31 2.18 -6.18
CA ALA A 81 21.35 2.84 -7.49
C ALA A 81 22.08 4.19 -7.42
N LYS A 82 21.81 4.99 -6.38
CA LYS A 82 22.54 6.25 -6.14
C LYS A 82 24.03 6.01 -5.90
N GLY A 83 24.40 4.95 -5.18
CA GLY A 83 25.81 4.57 -4.99
C GLY A 83 26.52 4.27 -6.31
N LEU A 84 25.93 3.41 -7.15
CA LEU A 84 26.46 3.07 -8.47
C LEU A 84 26.55 4.30 -9.39
N GLN A 85 25.57 5.20 -9.33
CA GLN A 85 25.59 6.43 -10.11
C GLN A 85 26.72 7.37 -9.66
N GLN A 86 27.00 7.46 -8.36
CA GLN A 86 28.11 8.26 -7.84
C GLN A 86 29.46 7.69 -8.27
N GLU A 87 29.61 6.36 -8.25
CA GLU A 87 30.81 5.67 -8.74
C GLU A 87 31.02 5.92 -10.23
N ALA A 88 29.98 5.76 -11.06
CA ALA A 88 30.03 6.08 -12.47
C ALA A 88 30.42 7.56 -12.72
N ALA A 89 29.82 8.50 -11.98
CA ALA A 89 30.17 9.92 -12.06
C ALA A 89 31.61 10.21 -11.56
N GLY A 90 32.18 9.36 -10.71
CA GLY A 90 33.59 9.40 -10.33
C GLY A 90 34.50 9.01 -11.49
N HIS A 91 34.22 7.87 -12.13
CA HIS A 91 34.96 7.40 -13.30
C HIS A 91 34.88 8.37 -14.48
N GLU A 92 33.72 8.97 -14.75
CA GLU A 92 33.60 9.99 -15.79
C GLU A 92 34.49 11.20 -15.51
N ARG A 93 34.51 11.69 -14.27
CA ARG A 93 35.38 12.81 -13.87
C ARG A 93 36.86 12.47 -14.03
N GLU A 94 37.27 11.28 -13.64
CA GLU A 94 38.65 10.80 -13.81
C GLU A 94 39.04 10.68 -15.30
N ALA A 95 38.13 10.16 -16.13
CA ALA A 95 38.35 10.07 -17.57
C ALA A 95 38.48 11.45 -18.24
N VAL A 96 37.64 12.42 -17.84
CA VAL A 96 37.75 13.81 -18.31
C VAL A 96 39.06 14.45 -17.86
N SER A 97 39.45 14.28 -16.59
CA SER A 97 40.74 14.80 -16.09
C SER A 97 41.91 14.21 -16.86
N SER A 98 41.91 12.90 -17.09
CA SER A 98 42.97 12.22 -17.85
C SER A 98 43.07 12.72 -19.29
N ARG A 99 41.92 13.00 -19.93
CA ARG A 99 41.89 13.61 -21.27
C ARG A 99 42.48 15.01 -21.28
N ASN A 100 42.15 15.84 -20.28
CA ASN A 100 42.69 17.19 -20.16
C ASN A 100 44.22 17.15 -19.94
N ASP A 101 44.71 16.29 -19.05
CA ASP A 101 46.14 16.11 -18.79
C ASP A 101 46.90 15.66 -20.04
N LEU A 102 46.29 14.79 -20.87
CA LEU A 102 46.86 14.39 -22.15
C LEU A 102 46.89 15.55 -23.14
N ASN A 103 45.81 16.33 -23.24
CA ASN A 103 45.75 17.50 -24.12
C ASN A 103 46.83 18.53 -23.76
N GLU A 104 46.99 18.84 -22.47
CA GLU A 104 48.04 19.75 -22.00
C GLU A 104 49.47 19.26 -22.34
N LYS A 105 49.69 17.94 -22.30
CA LYS A 105 50.98 17.35 -22.71
C LYS A 105 51.22 17.47 -24.22
N PHE A 106 50.18 17.25 -25.03
CA PHE A 106 50.26 17.47 -26.47
C PHE A 106 50.52 18.95 -26.80
N ASP A 107 49.76 19.87 -26.20
CA ASP A 107 49.95 21.31 -26.39
C ASP A 107 51.37 21.76 -26.00
N ARG A 108 51.93 21.19 -24.92
CA ARG A 108 53.31 21.44 -24.51
C ARG A 108 54.34 20.85 -25.46
N ALA A 109 54.09 19.68 -26.02
CA ALA A 109 54.97 19.07 -27.01
C ALA A 109 55.00 19.91 -28.29
N ASP A 110 53.83 20.33 -28.78
CA ASP A 110 53.69 21.14 -29.99
C ASP A 110 54.38 22.51 -29.85
N THR A 111 54.32 23.13 -28.67
CA THR A 111 55.03 24.40 -28.41
C THR A 111 56.55 24.27 -28.32
N LEU A 112 57.07 23.08 -28.01
CA LEU A 112 58.51 22.81 -27.94
C LEU A 112 59.08 22.29 -29.25
N ASP A 113 58.25 21.77 -30.16
CA ASP A 113 58.69 21.25 -31.45
C ASP A 113 58.92 22.38 -32.46
N PRO A 114 60.17 22.65 -32.89
CA PRO A 114 60.47 23.67 -33.90
C PRO A 114 59.96 23.32 -35.30
N ALA A 115 59.45 22.10 -35.52
CA ALA A 115 58.81 21.69 -36.77
C ALA A 115 57.30 21.99 -36.81
N THR A 116 56.68 22.48 -35.73
CA THR A 116 55.26 22.86 -35.78
C THR A 116 55.06 24.11 -36.65
N PRO A 117 54.11 24.10 -37.60
CA PRO A 117 53.86 25.26 -38.43
C PRO A 117 53.29 26.40 -37.58
N SER A 118 54.04 27.49 -37.45
CA SER A 118 53.52 28.76 -36.96
C SER A 118 52.28 29.15 -37.78
N PRO A 119 51.21 29.73 -37.20
CA PRO A 119 50.08 30.27 -37.97
C PRO A 119 50.46 31.33 -39.01
N GLN A 120 51.69 31.87 -38.92
CA GLN A 120 52.27 32.83 -39.87
C GLN A 120 52.91 32.15 -41.11
N SER A 121 52.96 30.82 -41.13
CA SER A 121 53.48 30.01 -42.24
C SER A 121 52.35 29.38 -43.04
N SER A 122 51.30 30.15 -43.36
CA SER A 122 50.35 29.74 -44.40
C SER A 122 51.10 29.72 -45.72
N PRO A 123 51.30 28.56 -46.38
CA PRO A 123 51.70 28.56 -47.77
C PRO A 123 50.50 29.13 -48.53
N THR A 124 50.72 30.24 -49.23
CA THR A 124 49.85 30.72 -50.29
C THR A 124 49.40 29.53 -51.12
N ALA A 125 48.14 29.11 -50.91
CA ALA A 125 47.49 28.12 -51.74
C ALA A 125 47.16 28.78 -53.07
N ASP A 126 48.18 28.88 -53.92
CA ASP A 126 48.01 29.02 -55.35
C ASP A 126 47.55 27.65 -55.86
N SER A 127 46.23 27.49 -55.94
CA SER A 127 45.61 26.40 -56.70
C SER A 127 44.47 26.96 -57.52
N THR A 128 44.90 27.53 -58.63
CA THR A 128 44.10 27.67 -59.84
C THR A 128 43.70 26.27 -60.33
N GLN A 129 42.49 26.15 -60.93
CA GLN A 129 41.90 24.99 -61.66
C GLN A 129 41.06 24.03 -60.78
N GLN A 130 39.80 23.67 -61.06
CA GLN A 130 38.88 23.90 -62.20
C GLN A 130 37.48 23.38 -61.80
N PRO A 131 36.37 24.03 -62.22
CA PRO A 131 35.03 23.55 -61.94
C PRO A 131 34.67 22.42 -62.92
N THR A 132 34.36 21.23 -62.41
CA THR A 132 33.66 20.21 -63.20
C THR A 132 32.27 19.99 -62.63
N ALA A 133 31.31 20.58 -63.34
CA ALA A 133 29.92 20.19 -63.31
C ALA A 133 29.82 18.69 -63.61
N GLY A 134 29.13 17.95 -62.75
CA GLY A 134 28.96 16.50 -62.86
C GLY A 134 27.59 16.09 -62.34
N THR A 135 26.57 16.44 -63.10
CA THR A 135 25.19 15.97 -63.03
C THR A 135 25.11 14.44 -63.05
N ARG A 136 24.52 13.82 -62.02
CA ARG A 136 23.46 12.82 -62.19
C ARG A 136 22.77 12.44 -60.89
#